data_AF-A0A5C7XYM4-F1
#
_entry.id   AF-A0A5C7XYM4-F1
#
_cell.length_a   1.000
_cell.length_b   1.000
_cell.length_c   1.000
_cell.angle_alpha   90.00
_cell.angle_beta   90.00
_cell.angle_gamma   90.00
#
_symmetry.space_group_name_H-M   'P 1'
#
loop_
_entity.id
_entity.type
_entity.pdbx_description
1 polymer ?
#
loop_
_entity_poly.entity_id
_entity_poly.type
_entity_poly.pdbx_seq_one_letter_code
_entity_poly.pdbx_strand_id
1 'polypeptide(L)'
;MQDLPKDPTSTPVGTHGGADDASATSGAGQPGGEPAGHPDRGFPENTPIVEMTAEQQAAYWKFHDRRKSDTLRAYGGITPEEALQYRQDAEDARREQLQPSERALEDARTQATTAAMATAAQTWAPQIAEAIVGQFITNTEQRTAVLAGINPMAFVKDGKFDNAALIGHLTGLQAAFGGSAPSGEQQQPPSQWGQHGTHPPAQSGSDEGLAEAKRRGYIT
;
A
#
# COMPACT_ATOMS: atom_id res chain seq x y z
N MET A 1 -5.85 -44.27 -61.08
CA MET A 1 -6.58 -43.00 -61.19
C MET A 1 -7.44 -42.89 -59.94
N GLN A 2 -7.16 -42.05 -58.95
CA GLN A 2 -6.00 -41.16 -58.68
C GLN A 2 -5.76 -41.23 -57.14
N ASP A 3 -4.55 -41.50 -56.65
CA ASP A 3 -3.49 -40.55 -56.24
C ASP A 3 -3.66 -39.89 -54.84
N LEU A 4 -2.87 -40.43 -53.88
CA LEU A 4 -2.11 -39.86 -52.74
C LEU A 4 -1.90 -38.32 -52.63
N PRO A 5 -1.29 -37.76 -51.53
CA PRO A 5 -1.34 -38.01 -50.06
C PRO A 5 -1.55 -36.66 -49.26
N LYS A 6 -1.53 -36.49 -47.92
CA LYS A 6 -0.49 -36.80 -46.89
C LYS A 6 -0.98 -36.75 -45.43
N ASP A 7 -0.46 -37.71 -44.67
CA ASP A 7 -0.39 -37.89 -43.21
C ASP A 7 0.62 -36.93 -42.48
N PRO A 8 0.89 -37.04 -41.15
CA PRO A 8 -0.06 -36.96 -40.04
C PRO A 8 0.50 -36.25 -38.76
N THR A 9 -0.25 -36.40 -37.67
CA THR A 9 -0.03 -36.04 -36.26
C THR A 9 1.14 -36.75 -35.52
N SER A 10 1.75 -36.05 -34.54
CA SER A 10 2.16 -36.53 -33.18
C SER A 10 3.48 -37.28 -32.82
N THR A 11 4.29 -36.65 -31.93
CA THR A 11 5.04 -37.22 -30.75
C THR A 11 6.08 -38.35 -30.94
N PRO A 12 6.85 -38.84 -29.91
CA PRO A 12 7.16 -38.38 -28.53
C PRO A 12 8.68 -38.42 -28.15
N VAL A 13 8.98 -38.34 -26.84
CA VAL A 13 10.30 -38.53 -26.17
C VAL A 13 10.76 -40.00 -26.08
N GLY A 14 12.09 -40.19 -26.11
CA GLY A 14 12.86 -41.38 -25.66
C GLY A 14 14.27 -41.36 -26.27
N THR A 15 15.30 -42.05 -25.83
CA THR A 15 15.65 -42.69 -24.54
C THR A 15 17.12 -43.14 -24.68
N HIS A 16 17.83 -43.07 -23.57
CA HIS A 16 19.23 -43.42 -23.26
C HIS A 16 19.74 -44.83 -23.69
N GLY A 17 21.02 -44.92 -24.09
CA GLY A 17 21.97 -45.90 -23.50
C GLY A 17 22.79 -46.86 -24.42
N GLY A 18 24.13 -46.83 -24.25
CA GLY A 18 25.12 -47.83 -24.70
C GLY A 18 25.66 -47.68 -26.14
N ALA A 19 26.87 -48.11 -26.52
CA ALA A 19 28.06 -48.60 -25.79
C ALA A 19 29.23 -48.77 -26.81
N ASP A 20 30.54 -48.81 -26.51
CA ASP A 20 31.40 -48.32 -25.41
C ASP A 20 32.90 -48.48 -25.84
N ASP A 21 33.88 -48.03 -25.03
CA ASP A 21 35.34 -48.32 -25.10
C ASP A 21 36.19 -47.66 -26.24
N ALA A 22 37.54 -47.63 -26.16
CA ALA A 22 38.40 -46.75 -25.35
C ALA A 22 39.81 -46.63 -25.98
N SER A 23 40.54 -45.53 -25.72
CA SER A 23 42.01 -45.35 -25.92
C SER A 23 42.63 -45.56 -27.33
N ALA A 24 43.75 -44.95 -27.71
CA ALA A 24 44.51 -43.77 -27.25
C ALA A 24 45.62 -43.47 -28.29
N THR A 25 46.21 -42.26 -28.26
CA THR A 25 47.59 -41.93 -28.74
C THR A 25 47.85 -42.02 -30.27
N SER A 26 48.69 -41.22 -30.92
CA SER A 26 49.35 -39.89 -30.76
C SER A 26 49.98 -39.58 -32.16
N GLY A 27 50.37 -38.37 -32.60
CA GLY A 27 50.50 -37.03 -32.02
C GLY A 27 51.06 -36.06 -33.09
N ALA A 28 51.82 -35.02 -32.68
CA ALA A 28 52.23 -33.82 -33.46
C ALA A 28 51.07 -32.82 -33.73
N GLY A 29 51.18 -31.51 -33.48
CA GLY A 29 52.33 -30.60 -33.53
C GLY A 29 52.40 -30.00 -34.95
N GLN A 30 52.28 -28.69 -35.21
CA GLN A 30 52.54 -27.49 -34.41
C GLN A 30 51.70 -26.29 -34.96
N PRO A 31 52.11 -25.01 -34.84
CA PRO A 31 51.62 -23.99 -33.91
C PRO A 31 50.60 -22.98 -34.48
N GLY A 32 50.18 -22.03 -33.63
CA GLY A 32 50.10 -20.63 -34.04
C GLY A 32 48.98 -20.26 -35.02
N GLY A 33 47.73 -20.30 -34.57
CA GLY A 33 46.66 -19.53 -35.20
C GLY A 33 46.91 -18.05 -35.02
N GLU A 34 47.57 -17.44 -35.99
CA GLU A 34 47.86 -16.00 -36.06
C GLU A 34 46.53 -15.22 -35.95
N PRO A 35 46.35 -14.33 -34.96
CA PRO A 35 45.14 -13.51 -34.90
C PRO A 35 45.12 -12.61 -36.14
N ALA A 36 44.03 -12.72 -36.92
CA ALA A 36 43.88 -12.05 -38.21
C ALA A 36 44.38 -10.60 -38.16
N GLY A 37 45.39 -10.32 -38.98
CA GLY A 37 46.29 -9.17 -38.80
C GLY A 37 45.56 -7.89 -38.46
N HIS A 38 45.77 -7.40 -37.23
CA HIS A 38 45.41 -6.04 -36.90
C HIS A 38 46.11 -5.10 -37.91
N PRO A 39 45.39 -4.12 -38.49
CA PRO A 39 46.01 -3.19 -39.44
C PRO A 39 47.20 -2.54 -38.75
N ASP A 40 48.36 -2.54 -39.42
CA ASP A 40 49.63 -2.10 -38.82
C ASP A 40 49.45 -0.69 -38.24
N ARG A 41 49.44 -0.61 -36.90
CA ARG A 41 49.04 0.59 -36.18
C ARG A 41 50.19 1.60 -36.08
N GLY A 42 51.39 1.21 -36.53
CA GLY A 42 52.61 2.01 -36.42
C GLY A 42 53.24 2.04 -35.03
N PHE A 43 52.77 1.21 -34.09
CA PHE A 43 53.34 1.08 -32.75
C PHE A 43 53.23 -0.36 -32.20
N PRO A 44 54.19 -0.82 -31.39
CA PRO A 44 54.15 -2.14 -30.75
C PRO A 44 53.11 -2.21 -29.62
N GLU A 45 52.30 -3.26 -29.60
CA GLU A 45 51.08 -3.32 -28.78
C GLU A 45 51.31 -3.60 -27.29
N ASN A 46 52.46 -4.18 -26.93
CA ASN A 46 52.81 -4.58 -25.55
C ASN A 46 54.04 -3.83 -24.97
N THR A 47 54.47 -2.75 -25.62
CA THR A 47 55.61 -1.94 -25.18
C THR A 47 55.11 -0.73 -24.38
N PRO A 48 55.70 -0.40 -23.22
CA PRO A 48 55.42 0.85 -22.52
C PRO A 48 55.74 2.08 -23.39
N ILE A 49 54.97 3.17 -23.26
CA ILE A 49 55.17 4.41 -24.03
C ILE A 49 56.60 4.96 -23.89
N VAL A 50 57.23 4.77 -22.73
CA VAL A 50 58.62 5.20 -22.44
C VAL A 50 59.69 4.39 -23.18
N GLU A 51 59.35 3.22 -23.71
CA GLU A 51 60.24 2.34 -24.51
C GLU A 51 59.95 2.44 -26.02
N MET A 52 58.92 3.19 -26.43
CA MET A 52 58.57 3.44 -27.83
C MET A 52 59.43 4.56 -28.46
N THR A 53 59.71 4.48 -29.76
CA THR A 53 60.30 5.60 -30.50
C THR A 53 59.31 6.77 -30.62
N ALA A 54 59.78 7.99 -30.93
CA ALA A 54 58.93 9.16 -31.04
C ALA A 54 57.79 8.99 -32.08
N GLU A 55 58.07 8.29 -33.18
CA GLU A 55 57.12 7.97 -34.24
C GLU A 55 56.04 7.00 -33.75
N GLN A 56 56.45 5.97 -33.00
CA GLN A 56 55.55 4.99 -32.38
C GLN A 56 54.66 5.64 -31.30
N GLN A 57 55.21 6.54 -30.48
CA GLN A 57 54.44 7.31 -29.51
C GLN A 57 53.40 8.19 -30.23
N ALA A 58 53.77 8.88 -31.32
CA ALA A 58 52.83 9.69 -32.10
C ALA A 58 51.71 8.84 -32.73
N ALA A 59 52.04 7.66 -33.24
CA ALA A 59 51.06 6.69 -33.78
C ALA A 59 50.12 6.18 -32.68
N TYR A 60 50.65 5.83 -31.50
CA TYR A 60 49.89 5.43 -30.31
C TYR A 60 48.88 6.51 -29.91
N TRP A 61 49.32 7.75 -29.70
CA TRP A 61 48.43 8.84 -29.30
C TRP A 61 47.33 9.10 -30.33
N LYS A 62 47.67 9.12 -31.63
CA LYS A 62 46.71 9.31 -32.72
C LYS A 62 45.68 8.19 -32.81
N PHE A 63 46.08 6.94 -32.58
CA PHE A 63 45.16 5.80 -32.54
C PHE A 63 44.20 5.89 -31.34
N HIS A 64 44.73 6.19 -30.15
CA HIS A 64 43.91 6.31 -28.94
C HIS A 64 42.98 7.52 -28.96
N ASP A 65 43.41 8.66 -29.51
CA ASP A 65 42.58 9.85 -29.70
C ASP A 65 41.44 9.61 -30.70
N ARG A 66 41.75 8.99 -31.85
CA ARG A 66 40.73 8.58 -32.83
C ARG A 66 39.74 7.59 -32.21
N ARG A 67 40.21 6.59 -31.47
CA ARG A 67 39.34 5.64 -30.74
C ARG A 67 38.43 6.34 -29.73
N LYS A 68 38.92 7.32 -28.97
CA LYS A 68 38.10 8.12 -28.04
C LYS A 68 37.04 8.92 -28.80
N SER A 69 37.43 9.58 -29.88
CA SER A 69 36.54 10.37 -30.74
C SER A 69 35.44 9.51 -31.38
N ASP A 70 35.81 8.34 -31.93
CA ASP A 70 34.87 7.37 -32.51
C ASP A 70 33.92 6.81 -31.44
N THR A 71 34.43 6.58 -30.22
CA THR A 71 33.62 6.13 -29.06
C THR A 71 32.62 7.21 -28.65
N LEU A 72 33.07 8.44 -28.43
CA LEU A 72 32.18 9.57 -28.07
C LEU A 72 31.12 9.80 -29.14
N ARG A 73 31.49 9.75 -30.43
CA ARG A 73 30.58 9.84 -31.56
C ARG A 73 29.53 8.71 -31.58
N ALA A 74 29.89 7.49 -31.15
CA ALA A 74 28.92 6.40 -31.02
C ALA A 74 27.90 6.63 -29.90
N TYR A 75 28.25 7.38 -28.84
CA TYR A 75 27.34 7.88 -27.81
C TYR A 75 26.70 9.24 -28.16
N GLY A 76 26.64 9.61 -29.45
CA GLY A 76 26.03 10.86 -29.90
C GLY A 76 26.86 12.13 -29.64
N GLY A 77 28.08 12.00 -29.12
CA GLY A 77 28.95 13.13 -28.79
C GLY A 77 28.65 13.81 -27.46
N ILE A 78 27.82 13.20 -26.60
CA ILE A 78 27.44 13.77 -25.30
C ILE A 78 28.66 14.11 -24.45
N THR A 79 28.62 15.31 -23.86
CA THR A 79 29.63 15.82 -22.94
C THR A 79 29.53 15.13 -21.57
N PRO A 80 30.61 15.15 -20.76
CA PRO A 80 30.55 14.69 -19.36
C PRO A 80 29.46 15.41 -18.55
N GLU A 81 29.23 16.69 -18.83
CA GLU A 81 28.21 17.53 -18.21
C GLU A 81 26.79 17.06 -18.57
N GLU A 82 26.51 16.78 -19.85
CA GLU A 82 25.22 16.21 -20.28
C GLU A 82 25.00 14.81 -19.70
N ALA A 83 26.04 13.98 -19.60
CA ALA A 83 25.95 12.67 -18.96
C ALA A 83 25.63 12.75 -17.45
N LEU A 84 26.11 13.79 -16.76
CA LEU A 84 25.73 14.09 -15.38
C LEU A 84 24.28 14.57 -15.27
N GLN A 85 23.83 15.42 -16.20
CA GLN A 85 22.45 15.91 -16.24
C GLN A 85 21.46 14.77 -16.46
N TYR A 86 21.67 13.91 -17.47
CA TYR A 86 20.80 12.75 -17.71
C TYR A 86 20.69 11.80 -16.52
N ARG A 87 21.76 11.67 -15.71
CA ARG A 87 21.73 10.88 -14.48
C ARG A 87 20.89 11.55 -13.39
N GLN A 88 20.93 12.88 -13.28
CA GLN A 88 20.08 13.64 -12.35
C GLN A 88 18.61 13.59 -12.77
N ASP A 89 18.32 13.84 -14.06
CA ASP A 89 16.96 13.75 -14.60
C ASP A 89 16.35 12.36 -14.39
N ALA A 90 17.14 11.29 -14.55
CA ALA A 90 16.71 9.91 -14.30
C ALA A 90 16.50 9.60 -12.80
N GLU A 91 17.29 10.19 -11.89
CA GLU A 91 17.06 10.10 -10.44
C GLU A 91 15.77 10.82 -10.03
N ASP A 92 15.54 12.04 -10.54
CA ASP A 92 14.39 12.84 -10.17
C ASP A 92 13.09 12.29 -10.77
N ALA A 93 13.09 11.86 -12.04
CA ALA A 93 11.95 11.13 -12.63
C ALA A 93 11.62 9.84 -11.87
N ARG A 94 12.61 9.17 -11.26
CA ARG A 94 12.39 7.99 -10.40
C ARG A 94 11.75 8.37 -9.07
N ARG A 95 12.18 9.48 -8.44
CA ARG A 95 11.58 10.02 -7.21
C ARG A 95 10.14 10.47 -7.45
N GLU A 96 9.89 11.14 -8.57
CA GLU A 96 8.55 11.57 -9.00
C GLU A 96 7.60 10.41 -9.28
N GLN A 97 8.11 9.22 -9.67
CA GLN A 97 7.28 8.02 -9.83
C GLN A 97 7.05 7.25 -8.51
N LEU A 98 8.04 7.27 -7.60
CA LEU A 98 7.90 6.66 -6.28
C LEU A 98 6.79 7.34 -5.46
N GLN A 99 6.79 8.67 -5.40
CA GLN A 99 5.86 9.46 -4.57
C GLN A 99 4.35 9.17 -4.83
N PRO A 100 3.83 9.12 -6.08
CA PRO A 100 2.47 8.67 -6.37
C PRO A 100 2.23 7.20 -6.01
N SER A 101 3.21 6.32 -6.20
CA SER A 101 3.06 4.89 -5.89
C SER A 101 2.99 4.63 -4.37
N GLU A 102 3.75 5.40 -3.58
CA GLU A 102 3.73 5.37 -2.12
C GLU A 102 2.37 5.88 -1.59
N ARG A 103 1.87 7.01 -2.12
CA ARG A 103 0.54 7.52 -1.78
C ARG A 103 -0.57 6.53 -2.13
N ALA A 104 -0.53 5.94 -3.33
CA ALA A 104 -1.51 4.93 -3.74
C ALA A 104 -1.50 3.69 -2.83
N LEU A 105 -0.34 3.32 -2.27
CA LEU A 105 -0.21 2.23 -1.32
C LEU A 105 -0.80 2.59 0.06
N GLU A 106 -0.62 3.83 0.54
CA GLU A 106 -1.25 4.31 1.77
C GLU A 106 -2.77 4.46 1.64
N ASP A 107 -3.26 4.98 0.52
CA ASP A 107 -4.68 5.06 0.19
C ASP A 107 -5.29 3.64 0.16
N ALA A 108 -4.64 2.69 -0.51
CA ALA A 108 -5.10 1.30 -0.57
C ALA A 108 -5.12 0.62 0.81
N ARG A 109 -4.11 0.85 1.67
CA ARG A 109 -4.09 0.36 3.06
C ARG A 109 -5.23 0.96 3.89
N THR A 110 -5.48 2.25 3.75
CA THR A 110 -6.54 2.97 4.48
C THR A 110 -7.92 2.48 4.06
N GLN A 111 -8.15 2.30 2.75
CA GLN A 111 -9.39 1.72 2.21
C GLN A 111 -9.57 0.27 2.68
N ALA A 112 -8.53 -0.57 2.61
CA ALA A 112 -8.59 -1.96 3.07
C ALA A 112 -8.90 -2.07 4.57
N THR A 113 -8.29 -1.22 5.41
CA THR A 113 -8.56 -1.19 6.86
C THR A 113 -9.99 -0.74 7.14
N THR A 114 -10.48 0.28 6.42
CA THR A 114 -11.85 0.78 6.54
C THR A 114 -12.88 -0.28 6.14
N ALA A 115 -12.66 -0.96 5.01
CA ALA A 115 -13.51 -2.06 4.54
C ALA A 115 -13.50 -3.26 5.49
N ALA A 116 -12.34 -3.63 6.03
CA ALA A 116 -12.21 -4.70 7.02
C ALA A 116 -12.98 -4.37 8.32
N MET A 117 -12.86 -3.14 8.84
CA MET A 117 -13.62 -2.69 10.02
C MET A 117 -15.13 -2.69 9.77
N ALA A 118 -15.57 -2.20 8.60
CA ALA A 118 -16.99 -2.21 8.21
C ALA A 118 -17.55 -3.64 8.05
N THR A 119 -16.72 -4.59 7.59
CA THR A 119 -17.10 -6.01 7.46
C THR A 119 -17.16 -6.69 8.83
N ALA A 120 -16.19 -6.42 9.72
CA ALA A 120 -16.22 -6.91 11.09
C ALA A 120 -17.46 -6.40 11.85
N ALA A 121 -17.81 -5.12 11.67
CA ALA A 121 -18.97 -4.50 12.29
C ALA A 121 -20.30 -5.19 11.93
N GLN A 122 -20.48 -5.66 10.70
CA GLN A 122 -21.65 -6.45 10.30
C GLN A 122 -21.81 -7.74 11.11
N THR A 123 -20.71 -8.30 11.65
CA THR A 123 -20.72 -9.51 12.46
C THR A 123 -20.99 -9.24 13.93
N TRP A 124 -20.32 -8.24 14.52
CA TRP A 124 -20.41 -7.99 15.98
C TRP A 124 -21.54 -7.02 16.37
N ALA A 125 -21.93 -6.08 15.52
CA ALA A 125 -22.94 -5.07 15.87
C ALA A 125 -24.33 -5.69 16.18
N PRO A 126 -24.82 -6.70 15.45
CA PRO A 126 -26.07 -7.39 15.80
C PRO A 126 -26.01 -8.07 17.18
N GLN A 127 -24.86 -8.65 17.54
CA GLN A 127 -24.68 -9.35 18.83
C GLN A 127 -24.70 -8.36 20.00
N ILE A 128 -24.08 -7.19 19.85
CA ILE A 128 -24.12 -6.12 20.86
C ILE A 128 -25.55 -5.56 20.97
N ALA A 129 -26.23 -5.34 19.85
CA ALA A 129 -27.63 -4.90 19.85
C ALA A 129 -28.55 -5.91 20.55
N GLU A 130 -28.41 -7.21 20.27
CA GLU A 130 -29.17 -8.27 20.94
C GLU A 130 -28.92 -8.30 22.46
N ALA A 131 -27.65 -8.21 22.88
CA ALA A 131 -27.28 -8.18 24.29
C ALA A 131 -27.90 -6.97 25.02
N ILE A 132 -27.88 -5.78 24.41
CA ILE A 132 -28.47 -4.56 24.99
C ILE A 132 -30.00 -4.67 25.01
N VAL A 133 -30.66 -4.96 23.89
CA VAL A 133 -32.13 -5.09 23.84
C VAL A 133 -32.60 -6.17 24.82
N GLY A 134 -31.83 -7.24 25.01
CA GLY A 134 -32.12 -8.29 25.97
C GLY A 134 -32.07 -7.88 27.45
N GLN A 135 -31.38 -6.79 27.80
CA GLN A 135 -31.42 -6.19 29.14
C GLN A 135 -32.68 -5.37 29.38
N PHE A 136 -33.21 -4.71 28.34
CA PHE A 136 -34.41 -3.86 28.44
C PHE A 136 -35.71 -4.65 28.24
N ILE A 137 -35.69 -5.70 27.40
CA ILE A 137 -36.89 -6.44 27.00
C ILE A 137 -36.73 -7.91 27.38
N THR A 138 -37.35 -8.28 28.51
CA THR A 138 -37.33 -9.65 29.05
C THR A 138 -38.24 -10.61 28.27
N ASN A 139 -39.28 -10.11 27.61
CA ASN A 139 -40.15 -10.92 26.74
C ASN A 139 -39.49 -11.21 25.38
N THR A 140 -39.35 -12.49 25.03
CA THR A 140 -38.66 -12.96 23.82
C THR A 140 -39.32 -12.54 22.52
N GLU A 141 -40.65 -12.51 22.45
CA GLU A 141 -41.39 -12.12 21.23
C GLU A 141 -41.23 -10.61 20.97
N GLN A 142 -41.40 -9.79 22.01
CA GLN A 142 -41.19 -8.34 21.94
C GLN A 142 -39.75 -7.99 21.58
N ARG A 143 -38.76 -8.70 22.16
CA ARG A 143 -37.34 -8.56 21.82
C ARG A 143 -37.09 -8.86 20.34
N THR A 144 -37.67 -9.95 19.83
CA THR A 144 -37.54 -10.36 18.42
C THR A 144 -38.15 -9.32 17.48
N ALA A 145 -39.35 -8.81 17.81
CA ALA A 145 -40.00 -7.75 17.04
C ALA A 145 -39.19 -6.44 17.02
N VAL A 146 -38.59 -6.05 18.15
CA VAL A 146 -37.73 -4.85 18.25
C VAL A 146 -36.43 -5.04 17.48
N LEU A 147 -35.76 -6.20 17.58
CA LEU A 147 -34.56 -6.49 16.80
C LEU A 147 -34.81 -6.53 15.29
N ALA A 148 -35.99 -7.01 14.86
CA ALA A 148 -36.39 -6.97 13.44
C ALA A 148 -36.64 -5.54 12.91
N GLY A 149 -36.96 -4.58 13.78
CA GLY A 149 -37.19 -3.17 13.42
C GLY A 149 -35.94 -2.28 13.52
N ILE A 150 -34.83 -2.78 14.05
CA ILE A 150 -33.60 -2.02 14.31
C ILE A 150 -32.51 -2.42 13.31
N ASN A 151 -31.77 -1.44 12.78
CA ASN A 151 -30.53 -1.68 12.05
C ASN A 151 -29.32 -1.49 13.01
N PRO A 152 -28.64 -2.55 13.46
CA PRO A 152 -27.50 -2.43 14.38
C PRO A 152 -26.35 -1.59 13.81
N MET A 153 -26.17 -1.58 12.49
CA MET A 153 -25.12 -0.79 11.83
C MET A 153 -25.34 0.72 11.92
N ALA A 154 -26.58 1.18 12.14
CA ALA A 154 -26.88 2.60 12.36
C ALA A 154 -26.30 3.14 13.68
N PHE A 155 -25.92 2.25 14.60
CA PHE A 155 -25.31 2.56 15.88
C PHE A 155 -23.80 2.31 15.89
N VAL A 156 -23.18 2.02 14.73
CA VAL A 156 -21.73 1.89 14.61
C VAL A 156 -21.12 3.21 14.16
N LYS A 157 -20.27 3.79 15.00
CA LYS A 157 -19.56 5.05 14.74
C LYS A 157 -18.08 4.92 15.06
N ASP A 158 -17.22 5.40 14.18
CA ASP A 158 -15.76 5.39 14.35
C ASP A 158 -15.19 3.99 14.71
N GLY A 159 -15.79 2.93 14.14
CA GLY A 159 -15.44 1.52 14.39
C GLY A 159 -15.94 0.94 15.72
N LYS A 160 -16.80 1.63 16.47
CA LYS A 160 -17.32 1.22 17.78
C LYS A 160 -18.85 1.25 17.81
N PHE A 161 -19.48 0.45 18.68
CA PHE A 161 -20.91 0.55 18.93
C PHE A 161 -21.20 1.72 19.88
N ASP A 162 -22.19 2.54 19.53
CA ASP A 162 -22.76 3.56 20.40
C ASP A 162 -23.92 2.96 21.20
N ASN A 163 -23.57 2.35 22.33
CA ASN A 163 -24.53 1.78 23.29
C ASN A 163 -25.55 2.83 23.75
N ALA A 164 -25.12 4.08 23.93
CA ALA A 164 -25.96 5.16 24.45
C ALA A 164 -27.00 5.61 23.42
N ALA A 165 -26.62 5.69 22.14
CA ALA A 165 -27.55 5.95 21.05
C ALA A 165 -28.61 4.85 20.91
N LEU A 166 -28.25 3.57 21.05
CA LEU A 166 -29.24 2.48 21.03
C LEU A 166 -30.20 2.57 22.22
N ILE A 167 -29.69 2.79 23.43
CA ILE A 167 -30.51 2.93 24.64
C ILE A 167 -31.44 4.14 24.54
N GLY A 168 -30.94 5.28 24.02
CA GLY A 168 -31.74 6.48 23.76
C GLY A 168 -32.85 6.23 22.73
N HIS A 169 -32.55 5.51 21.66
CA HIS A 169 -33.54 5.11 20.64
C HIS A 169 -34.64 4.21 21.23
N LEU A 170 -34.28 3.18 22.01
CA LEU A 170 -35.24 2.31 22.70
C LEU A 170 -36.12 3.09 23.69
N THR A 171 -35.52 4.00 24.47
CA THR A 171 -36.24 4.86 25.43
C THR A 171 -37.21 5.80 24.73
N GLY A 172 -36.80 6.38 23.59
CA GLY A 172 -37.65 7.24 22.77
C GLY A 172 -38.84 6.49 22.15
N LEU A 173 -38.62 5.27 21.65
CA LEU A 173 -39.71 4.40 21.17
C LEU A 173 -40.71 4.06 22.27
N GLN A 174 -40.23 3.73 23.49
CA GLN A 174 -41.10 3.49 24.63
C GLN A 174 -41.92 4.73 25.03
N ALA A 175 -41.31 5.92 25.00
CA ALA A 175 -42.03 7.17 25.27
C ALA A 175 -43.08 7.50 24.20
N ALA A 176 -42.79 7.21 22.92
CA ALA A 176 -43.69 7.49 21.80
C ALA A 176 -44.85 6.50 21.65
N PHE A 177 -44.64 5.22 21.95
CA PHE A 177 -45.61 4.13 21.68
C PHE A 177 -46.02 3.29 22.89
N GLY A 178 -45.28 3.35 24.00
CA GLY A 178 -45.62 2.67 25.26
C GLY A 178 -46.70 3.39 26.09
N GLY A 179 -47.28 4.46 25.55
CA GLY A 179 -48.28 5.32 26.18
C GLY A 179 -49.67 4.71 26.29
N SER A 180 -49.82 3.57 26.96
CA SER A 180 -51.08 3.26 27.64
C SER A 180 -51.20 4.19 28.85
N ALA A 181 -51.74 5.39 28.62
CA ALA A 181 -52.30 6.17 29.71
C ALA A 181 -53.41 5.33 30.38
N PRO A 182 -53.44 5.19 31.72
CA PRO A 182 -54.62 4.65 32.36
C PRO A 182 -55.78 5.61 32.09
N SER A 183 -56.85 5.09 31.49
CA SER A 183 -58.13 5.80 31.36
C SER A 183 -58.70 6.04 32.76
N GLY A 184 -58.28 7.13 33.39
CA GLY A 184 -58.58 7.44 34.78
C GLY A 184 -58.37 8.91 35.08
N GLU A 185 -59.48 9.65 34.95
CA GLU A 185 -59.80 10.92 35.63
C GLU A 185 -58.86 12.13 35.51
N GLN A 186 -59.50 13.30 35.47
CA GLN A 186 -58.85 14.60 35.51
C GLN A 186 -58.35 14.88 36.93
N GLN A 187 -57.18 14.35 37.30
CA GLN A 187 -56.45 14.89 38.45
C GLN A 187 -55.53 16.04 38.02
N GLN A 188 -55.68 17.16 38.74
CA GLN A 188 -54.96 18.41 38.55
C GLN A 188 -53.44 18.22 38.65
N PRO A 189 -52.62 19.07 38.00
CA PRO A 189 -51.18 19.04 38.21
C PRO A 189 -50.85 19.25 39.69
N PRO A 190 -49.94 18.45 40.29
CA PRO A 190 -49.61 18.58 41.70
C PRO A 190 -49.03 19.95 42.00
N SER A 191 -49.48 20.55 43.11
CA SER A 191 -49.14 21.92 43.49
C SER A 191 -47.62 22.17 43.52
N GLN A 192 -47.23 23.23 42.82
CA GLN A 192 -45.87 23.74 42.67
C GLN A 192 -45.28 24.21 44.02
N TRP A 193 -44.77 23.29 44.82
CA TRP A 193 -43.99 23.63 46.02
C TRP A 193 -42.56 24.05 45.63
N GLY A 194 -42.23 25.33 45.79
CA GLY A 194 -40.83 25.82 45.83
C GLY A 194 -40.37 26.78 44.73
N GLN A 195 -41.16 27.05 43.69
CA GLN A 195 -40.79 28.02 42.64
C GLN A 195 -41.06 29.48 43.06
N HIS A 196 -40.33 29.95 44.06
CA HIS A 196 -40.11 31.38 44.33
C HIS A 196 -38.85 31.56 45.18
N GLY A 197 -37.73 31.05 44.64
CA GLY A 197 -36.38 31.43 45.04
C GLY A 197 -35.57 31.66 43.78
N THR A 198 -35.06 32.89 43.59
CA THR A 198 -34.09 33.24 42.56
C THR A 198 -32.73 32.60 42.87
N HIS A 199 -32.64 31.29 42.73
CA HIS A 199 -31.36 30.60 42.65
C HIS A 199 -30.77 30.84 41.26
N PRO A 200 -29.54 31.36 41.14
CA PRO A 200 -28.80 31.26 39.88
C PRO A 200 -28.60 29.78 39.54
N PRO A 201 -28.41 29.43 38.25
CA PRO A 201 -28.11 28.05 37.87
C PRO A 201 -26.88 27.57 38.65
N ALA A 202 -26.91 26.30 39.07
CA ALA A 202 -25.77 25.69 39.76
C ALA A 202 -24.50 25.85 38.90
N GLN A 203 -23.41 26.32 39.53
CA GLN A 203 -22.13 26.49 38.84
C GLN A 203 -21.72 25.15 38.23
N SER A 204 -21.33 25.17 36.96
CA SER A 204 -20.89 23.95 36.30
C SER A 204 -19.54 23.51 36.89
N GLY A 205 -19.24 22.21 36.89
CA GLY A 205 -17.92 21.72 37.36
C GLY A 205 -16.75 22.35 36.58
N SER A 206 -17.00 22.81 35.35
CA SER A 206 -16.08 23.64 34.57
C SER A 206 -15.81 25.02 35.19
N ASP A 207 -16.82 25.67 35.76
CA ASP A 207 -16.68 26.99 36.40
C ASP A 207 -15.88 26.89 37.71
N GLU A 208 -16.11 25.84 38.52
CA GLU A 208 -15.31 25.57 39.71
C GLU A 208 -13.85 25.25 39.35
N GLY A 209 -13.62 24.44 38.31
CA GLY A 209 -12.29 24.14 37.79
C GLY A 209 -11.55 25.39 37.31
N LEU A 210 -12.22 26.29 36.58
CA LEU A 210 -11.70 27.58 36.14
C LEU A 210 -11.39 28.52 37.33
N ALA A 211 -12.28 28.59 38.32
CA ALA A 211 -12.10 29.42 39.50
C ALA A 211 -10.91 28.97 40.35
N GLU A 212 -10.75 27.67 40.59
CA GLU A 212 -9.64 27.12 41.36
C GLU A 212 -8.31 27.20 40.57
N ALA A 213 -8.34 27.02 39.24
CA ALA A 213 -7.16 27.22 38.39
C ALA A 213 -6.67 28.68 38.39
N LYS A 214 -7.59 29.67 38.39
CA LYS A 214 -7.23 31.09 38.61
C LYS A 214 -6.69 31.34 40.03
N ARG A 215 -7.34 30.79 41.06
CA ARG A 215 -6.90 30.94 42.46
C ARG A 215 -5.49 30.39 42.69
N ARG A 216 -5.09 29.34 41.96
CA ARG A 216 -3.75 28.75 41.99
C ARG A 216 -2.76 29.32 40.98
N GLY A 217 -3.16 30.30 40.16
CA GLY A 217 -2.29 30.96 39.19
C GLY A 217 -1.91 30.13 37.96
N TYR A 218 -2.63 29.04 37.66
CA TYR A 218 -2.39 28.22 36.46
C TYR A 218 -2.89 28.87 35.17
N ILE A 219 -3.78 29.87 35.30
CA ILE A 219 -4.35 30.68 34.23
C ILE A 219 -4.55 32.11 34.73
N THR A 220 -4.38 33.08 33.84
CA THR A 220 -4.60 34.52 34.08
C THR A 220 -5.92 34.99 33.47
#